data_AF-A0A2D5P609-F1
#
_entry.id   AF-A0A2D5P609-F1
#
_cell.length_a   1.000
_cell.length_b   1.000
_cell.length_c   1.000
_cell.angle_alpha   90.00
_cell.angle_beta   90.00
_cell.angle_gamma   90.00
#
_symmetry.space_group_name_H-M   'P 1'
#
loop_
_entity.id
_entity.type
_entity.pdbx_description
1 polymer ?
#
loop_
_entity_poly.entity_id
_entity_poly.type
_entity_poly.pdbx_seq_one_letter_code
_entity_poly.pdbx_strand_id
1 'polypeptide(L)'
;MTGQDLKTVKALNETSEGLSLSKREKHLIGLAVTLTVGCTVCSNRRFKDALDDGISKKELTELTDLVALTNAGVVARTALSSWDEETDEKCSDGTCSVS
;
A
#
# COMPACT_ATOMS: atom_id res chain seq x y z
N MET A 1 7.73 27.43 -0.48
CA MET A 1 6.64 26.45 -0.68
C MET A 1 6.98 25.22 0.15
N THR A 2 6.10 24.86 1.07
CA THR A 2 6.23 23.67 1.93
C THR A 2 5.22 22.61 1.48
N GLY A 3 5.33 21.39 2.02
CA GLY A 3 4.33 20.35 1.76
C GLY A 3 2.90 20.74 2.16
N GLN A 4 2.74 21.66 3.12
CA GLN A 4 1.43 22.15 3.57
C GLN A 4 0.71 23.00 2.51
N ASP A 5 1.43 23.52 1.53
CA ASP A 5 0.85 24.31 0.44
C ASP A 5 0.18 23.41 -0.63
N LEU A 6 0.41 22.08 -0.58
CA LEU A 6 -0.15 21.12 -1.52
C LEU A 6 -1.58 20.73 -1.11
N LYS A 7 -2.54 20.90 -2.03
CA LYS A 7 -3.94 20.46 -1.85
C LYS A 7 -4.04 18.99 -1.42
N THR A 8 -3.14 18.16 -1.91
CA THR A 8 -3.06 16.73 -1.57
C THR A 8 -2.78 16.50 -0.08
N VAL A 9 -1.92 17.31 0.55
CA VAL A 9 -1.61 17.18 1.97
C VAL A 9 -2.79 17.57 2.84
N LYS A 10 -3.54 18.61 2.44
CA LYS A 10 -4.79 18.99 3.11
C LYS A 10 -5.83 17.85 3.04
N ALA A 11 -6.06 17.28 1.85
CA ALA A 11 -7.01 16.18 1.67
C ALA A 11 -6.61 14.92 2.47
N LEU A 12 -5.31 14.63 2.57
CA LEU A 12 -4.80 13.53 3.39
C LEU A 12 -5.11 13.72 4.88
N ASN A 13 -4.91 14.93 5.41
CA ASN A 13 -5.20 15.24 6.80
C ASN A 13 -6.70 15.14 7.11
N GLU A 14 -7.55 15.75 6.28
CA GLU A 14 -9.01 15.69 6.43
C GLU A 14 -9.53 14.25 6.38
N THR A 15 -9.00 13.44 5.45
CA THR A 15 -9.35 12.02 5.36
C THR A 15 -8.92 11.26 6.61
N SER A 16 -7.68 11.48 7.08
CA SER A 16 -7.15 10.83 8.28
C SER A 16 -8.00 11.14 9.52
N GLU A 17 -8.53 12.36 9.63
CA GLU A 17 -9.36 12.81 10.74
C GLU A 17 -10.81 12.33 10.63
N GLY A 18 -11.39 12.29 9.43
CA GLY A 18 -12.78 11.91 9.18
C GLY A 18 -13.07 10.40 9.17
N LEU A 19 -12.04 9.55 9.16
CA LEU A 19 -12.21 8.09 9.18
C LEU A 19 -12.69 7.58 10.54
N SER A 20 -13.78 6.83 10.55
CA SER A 20 -14.33 6.09 11.71
C SER A 20 -13.51 4.85 12.10
N LEU A 21 -12.19 4.88 11.85
CA LEU A 21 -11.25 3.83 12.16
C LEU A 21 -10.54 4.15 13.47
N SER A 22 -10.31 3.12 14.28
CA SER A 22 -9.45 3.18 15.44
C SER A 22 -8.01 3.53 15.05
N LYS A 23 -7.25 4.06 16.02
CA LYS A 23 -5.81 4.35 15.85
C LYS A 23 -5.03 3.11 15.40
N ARG A 24 -5.39 1.94 15.94
CA ARG A 24 -4.81 0.65 15.57
C ARG A 24 -5.05 0.32 14.09
N GLU A 25 -6.29 0.45 13.62
CA GLU A 25 -6.63 0.17 12.22
C GLU A 25 -5.89 1.11 11.26
N LYS A 26 -5.80 2.41 11.59
CA LYS A 26 -5.05 3.40 10.79
C LYS A 26 -3.57 3.02 10.65
N HIS A 27 -2.94 2.54 11.73
CA HIS A 27 -1.56 2.05 11.68
C HIS A 27 -1.39 0.83 10.78
N LEU A 28 -2.22 -0.19 10.97
CA LEU A 28 -2.09 -1.44 10.22
C LEU A 28 -2.36 -1.22 8.72
N ILE A 29 -3.38 -0.45 8.37
CA ILE A 29 -3.71 -0.12 6.97
C ILE A 29 -2.60 0.74 6.37
N GLY A 30 -2.17 1.80 7.06
CA GLY A 30 -1.10 2.68 6.58
C GLY A 30 0.22 1.93 6.38
N LEU A 31 0.58 1.04 7.31
CA LEU A 31 1.77 0.21 7.18
C LEU A 31 1.65 -0.76 6.00
N ALA A 32 0.51 -1.43 5.83
CA ALA A 32 0.26 -2.31 4.69
C ALA A 32 0.48 -1.58 3.35
N VAL A 33 -0.06 -0.37 3.18
CA VAL A 33 0.14 0.44 1.97
C VAL A 33 1.62 0.77 1.75
N THR A 34 2.38 1.12 2.78
CA THR A 34 3.81 1.42 2.60
C THR A 34 4.63 0.18 2.23
N LEU A 35 4.23 -1.00 2.73
CA LEU A 35 4.86 -2.27 2.42
C LEU A 35 4.57 -2.71 0.98
N THR A 36 3.35 -2.50 0.47
CA THR A 36 3.02 -2.82 -0.93
C THR A 36 3.77 -1.93 -1.92
N VAL A 37 3.98 -0.65 -1.58
CA VAL A 37 4.75 0.30 -2.40
C VAL A 37 6.27 0.07 -2.28
N GLY A 38 6.74 -0.51 -1.18
CA GLY A 38 8.18 -0.73 -0.92
C GLY A 38 8.94 0.52 -0.45
N CYS A 39 8.26 1.52 0.12
CA CYS A 39 8.93 2.74 0.62
C CYS A 39 9.61 2.49 1.98
N THR A 40 10.92 2.21 1.98
CA THR A 40 11.66 1.85 3.21
C THR A 40 11.57 2.92 4.31
N VAL A 41 11.69 4.21 3.97
CA VAL A 41 11.61 5.31 4.95
C VAL A 41 10.19 5.45 5.54
N CYS A 42 9.17 5.26 4.70
CA CYS A 42 7.77 5.33 5.11
C CYS A 42 7.43 4.16 6.04
N SER A 43 7.81 2.94 5.65
CA SER A 43 7.57 1.73 6.44
C SER A 43 8.30 1.79 7.78
N ASN A 44 9.56 2.23 7.83
CA ASN A 44 10.31 2.38 9.07
C ASN A 44 9.58 3.29 10.07
N ARG A 45 9.11 4.45 9.61
CA ARG A 45 8.33 5.37 10.44
C ARG A 45 7.06 4.72 10.97
N ARG A 46 6.30 4.03 10.10
CA ARG A 46 5.04 3.37 10.47
C ARG A 46 5.25 2.21 11.44
N PHE A 47 6.30 1.40 11.28
CA PHE A 47 6.65 0.36 12.26
C PHE A 47 6.91 0.95 13.64
N LYS A 48 7.69 2.04 13.73
CA LYS A 48 7.98 2.71 15.00
C LYS A 48 6.73 3.29 15.64
N ASP A 49 5.97 4.08 14.90
CA ASP A 49 4.74 4.69 15.41
C ASP A 49 3.72 3.64 15.91
N ALA A 50 3.60 2.51 15.21
CA ALA A 50 2.73 1.40 15.60
C ALA A 50 3.18 0.72 16.90
N LEU A 51 4.49 0.48 17.06
CA LEU A 51 5.07 -0.09 18.29
C LEU A 51 4.90 0.86 19.47
N ASP A 52 5.13 2.16 19.26
CA ASP A 52 4.96 3.19 20.29
C ASP A 52 3.50 3.29 20.76
N ASP A 53 2.55 3.00 19.87
CA ASP A 53 1.11 2.91 20.17
C ASP A 53 0.65 1.54 20.68
N GLY A 54 1.60 0.66 21.02
CA GLY A 54 1.34 -0.61 21.70
C GLY A 54 0.96 -1.79 20.81
N ILE A 55 1.05 -1.66 19.49
CA ILE A 55 0.86 -2.79 18.56
C ILE A 55 2.07 -3.71 18.69
N SER A 56 1.82 -5.01 18.89
CA SER A 56 2.90 -5.95 19.17
C SER A 56 3.74 -6.25 17.92
N LYS A 57 5.02 -6.58 18.11
CA LYS A 57 5.88 -7.08 17.02
C LYS A 57 5.26 -8.28 16.30
N LYS A 58 4.59 -9.16 17.04
CA LYS A 58 3.88 -10.32 16.48
C LYS A 58 2.79 -9.89 15.49
N GLU A 59 1.92 -8.97 15.88
CA GLU A 59 0.87 -8.44 14.98
C GLU A 59 1.48 -7.78 13.73
N LEU A 60 2.59 -7.07 13.87
CA LEU A 60 3.25 -6.43 12.73
C LEU A 60 3.93 -7.45 11.80
N THR A 61 4.46 -8.55 12.34
CA THR A 61 4.93 -9.69 11.54
C THR A 61 3.78 -10.36 10.81
N GLU A 62 2.67 -10.66 11.49
CA GLU A 62 1.47 -11.24 10.87
C GLU A 62 0.89 -10.35 9.77
N LEU A 63 0.88 -9.02 9.98
CA LEU A 63 0.51 -8.06 8.94
C LEU A 63 1.46 -8.13 7.73
N THR A 64 2.77 -8.26 7.97
CA THR A 64 3.76 -8.34 6.89
C THR A 64 3.55 -9.58 6.05
N ASP A 65 3.30 -10.74 6.69
CA ASP A 65 3.00 -12.00 6.01
C ASP A 65 1.69 -11.88 5.20
N LEU A 66 0.66 -11.26 5.76
CA LEU A 66 -0.60 -10.99 5.05
C LEU A 66 -0.40 -10.14 3.80
N VAL A 67 0.40 -9.07 3.89
CA VAL A 67 0.72 -8.19 2.76
C VAL A 67 1.49 -8.94 1.69
N ALA A 68 2.48 -9.75 2.07
CA ALA A 68 3.25 -10.56 1.14
C ALA A 68 2.38 -11.56 0.38
N LEU A 69 1.49 -12.28 1.09
CA LEU A 69 0.52 -13.20 0.49
C LEU A 69 -0.43 -12.49 -0.47
N THR A 70 -0.94 -11.31 -0.08
CA THR A 70 -1.83 -10.51 -0.92
C THR A 70 -1.14 -10.10 -2.22
N ASN A 71 0.10 -9.61 -2.14
CA ASN A 71 0.87 -9.22 -3.32
C ASN A 71 1.17 -10.41 -4.23
N ALA A 72 1.53 -11.56 -3.66
CA ALA A 72 1.73 -12.79 -4.43
C ALA A 72 0.44 -13.22 -5.15
N GLY A 73 -0.72 -13.10 -4.48
CA GLY A 73 -2.02 -13.36 -5.05
C GLY A 73 -2.36 -12.43 -6.21
N VAL A 74 -2.08 -11.12 -6.08
CA VAL A 74 -2.23 -10.15 -7.18
C VAL A 74 -1.39 -10.57 -8.38
N VAL A 75 -0.11 -10.87 -8.18
CA VAL A 75 0.78 -11.33 -9.26
C VAL A 75 0.23 -12.57 -9.96
N ALA A 76 -0.16 -13.59 -9.20
CA ALA A 76 -0.70 -14.83 -9.75
C ALA A 76 -2.00 -14.60 -10.54
N ARG A 77 -2.95 -13.83 -9.99
CA ARG A 77 -4.22 -13.55 -10.65
C ARG A 77 -4.06 -12.68 -11.88
N THR A 78 -3.20 -11.67 -11.84
CA THR A 78 -2.87 -10.86 -13.01
C THR A 78 -2.27 -11.72 -14.12
N ALA A 79 -1.30 -12.59 -13.80
CA ALA A 79 -0.72 -13.49 -14.79
C ALA A 79 -1.76 -14.41 -15.44
N LEU A 80 -2.64 -15.03 -14.65
CA LEU A 80 -3.73 -15.87 -15.16
C LEU A 80 -4.68 -15.07 -16.07
N SER A 81 -5.12 -13.89 -15.63
CA SER A 81 -6.01 -13.05 -16.45
C SER A 81 -5.37 -12.55 -17.74
N SER A 82 -4.04 -12.42 -17.76
CA SER A 82 -3.31 -12.03 -18.97
C SER A 82 -3.03 -13.21 -19.91
N TRP A 83 -3.16 -14.45 -19.45
CA TRP A 83 -3.08 -15.63 -20.29
C TRP A 83 -4.43 -16.02 -20.89
N ASP A 84 -5.54 -15.67 -20.24
CA ASP A 84 -6.88 -15.91 -20.79
C ASP A 84 -7.08 -15.10 -22.09
N GLU A 85 -7.47 -15.79 -23.16
CA GLU A 85 -7.56 -15.26 -24.53
C GLU A 85 -8.70 -14.23 -24.74
N GLU A 86 -9.55 -14.00 -23.74
CA GLU A 86 -10.70 -13.09 -23.85
C GLU A 86 -10.35 -11.59 -23.74
N THR A 87 -9.10 -11.25 -23.43
CA THR A 87 -8.62 -9.86 -23.40
C THR A 87 -7.67 -9.56 -24.56
N ASP A 88 -8.20 -9.04 -25.68
CA ASP A 88 -7.43 -8.54 -26.83
C ASP A 88 -6.77 -7.16 -26.58
N GLU A 89 -6.95 -6.59 -25.39
CA GLU A 89 -6.50 -5.24 -25.04
C GLU A 89 -4.99 -5.21 -24.85
N LYS A 90 -4.26 -4.88 -25.91
CA LYS A 90 -2.81 -4.67 -25.87
C LYS A 90 -2.49 -3.22 -25.57
N CYS A 91 -1.52 -3.02 -24.67
CA CYS A 91 -0.90 -1.71 -24.47
C CYS A 91 -0.24 -1.25 -25.79
N SER A 92 -0.77 -0.19 -26.40
CA SER A 92 -0.45 0.25 -27.77
C SER A 92 0.38 1.54 -27.84
N ASP A 93 0.70 2.15 -26.70
CA ASP A 93 1.47 3.39 -26.61
C ASP A 93 2.99 3.20 -26.83
N GLY A 94 3.42 1.96 -27.05
CA GLY A 94 4.83 1.59 -27.23
C GLY A 94 5.65 1.55 -25.94
N THR A 95 5.12 2.01 -24.81
CA THR A 95 5.83 2.06 -23.51
C THR A 95 6.21 0.66 -23.04
N CYS A 96 5.36 -0.33 -23.32
CA CYS A 96 5.57 -1.74 -22.95
C CYS A 96 6.16 -2.57 -24.09
N SER A 97 6.56 -1.96 -25.21
CA SER A 97 7.17 -2.69 -26.32
C SER A 97 8.63 -3.05 -26.00
N VAL A 98 9.03 -4.26 -26.36
CA VAL A 98 10.43 -4.69 -26.28
C VAL A 98 11.04 -4.48 -27.66
N SER A 99 12.03 -3.60 -27.77
CA SER A 99 12.84 -3.36 -28.98
C SER A 99 13.95 -4.38 -29.13
#